data_AF-A0A355F7E3-F1
#
_entry.id   AF-A0A355F7E3-F1
#
_cell.length_a   1.000
_cell.length_b   1.000
_cell.length_c   1.000
_cell.angle_alpha   90.00
_cell.angle_beta   90.00
_cell.angle_gamma   90.00
#
_symmetry.space_group_name_H-M   'P 1'
#
loop_
_entity.id
_entity.type
_entity.pdbx_description
1 polymer ?
#
loop_
_entity_poly.entity_id
_entity_poly.type
_entity_poly.pdbx_seq_one_letter_code
_entity_poly.pdbx_strand_id
1 'polypeptide(L)'
;MFDGLGSKRMGFGSISLIALYFAAVALAVVHGLVVLWPGQGGPEAPGQETSAAHPDQGSEAAVPPGASGIEAAMTSDVLGSDLAVTEGEPRGSDLVGEAGKKEDKKKQDEECTDGQEEQITLLLYFEVSPTEETRLLLICMFAGALGGLVHALRSFFWYAGCRKLVVSWVGFYVTLPILGATLATVFYLVLRGGFFEAQSGASAASPFGFAALSALVGMFTEQASEKLKEIAEKLFAVAPKGTDQAGSQADAPAVTRIATSQGSNQGSVRGGDAVTITGTGFKDGATVMFGQQPATGARFVDDTTITAVTPAATAAGAVDVSVVNPGGTKGILPQGFVYE
;
A
#
# COMPACT_ATOMS: atom_id res chain seq x y z
N MET A 1 -26.72 -2.41 -33.15
CA MET A 1 -26.58 -1.57 -34.36
C MET A 1 -25.14 -1.52 -34.91
N PHE A 2 -24.28 -2.52 -34.64
CA PHE A 2 -22.87 -2.49 -35.11
C PHE A 2 -22.41 -3.82 -35.78
N ASP A 3 -23.32 -4.64 -36.28
CA ASP A 3 -22.98 -5.94 -36.92
C ASP A 3 -22.55 -5.85 -38.40
N GLY A 4 -22.24 -4.65 -38.91
CA GLY A 4 -22.00 -4.42 -40.34
C GLY A 4 -20.57 -4.00 -40.74
N LEU A 5 -19.67 -3.72 -39.80
CA LEU A 5 -18.31 -3.28 -40.13
C LEU A 5 -17.39 -4.49 -40.27
N GLY A 6 -17.29 -5.02 -41.49
CA GLY A 6 -16.34 -6.07 -41.83
C GLY A 6 -14.95 -5.76 -41.27
N SER A 7 -14.39 -6.72 -40.53
CA SER A 7 -13.07 -6.64 -39.88
C SER A 7 -11.97 -6.44 -40.93
N LYS A 8 -11.73 -5.17 -41.30
CA LYS A 8 -10.58 -4.82 -42.14
C LYS A 8 -9.33 -5.09 -41.31
N ARG A 9 -8.54 -6.06 -41.76
CA ARG A 9 -7.20 -6.31 -41.23
C ARG A 9 -6.35 -5.05 -41.42
N MET A 10 -5.56 -4.74 -40.41
CA MET A 10 -4.75 -3.53 -40.41
C MET A 10 -3.57 -3.66 -41.39
N GLY A 11 -3.36 -2.64 -42.22
CA GLY A 11 -2.22 -2.56 -43.13
C GLY A 11 -0.91 -2.20 -42.41
N PHE A 12 0.23 -2.51 -43.02
CA PHE A 12 1.56 -2.27 -42.43
C PHE A 12 1.81 -0.80 -42.07
N GLY A 13 1.34 0.14 -42.90
CA GLY A 13 1.48 1.58 -42.62
C GLY A 13 0.77 2.01 -41.34
N SER A 14 -0.42 1.48 -41.04
CA SER A 14 -1.14 1.80 -39.80
C SER A 14 -0.43 1.22 -38.57
N ILE A 15 0.18 0.04 -38.69
CA ILE A 15 0.97 -0.58 -37.61
C ILE A 15 2.19 0.30 -37.29
N SER A 16 2.91 0.80 -38.30
CA SER A 16 4.03 1.73 -38.10
C SER A 16 3.62 3.02 -37.42
N LEU A 17 2.46 3.61 -37.78
CA LEU A 17 1.96 4.82 -37.13
C LEU A 17 1.63 4.60 -35.65
N ILE A 18 1.03 3.45 -35.30
CA ILE A 18 0.72 3.10 -33.91
C ILE A 18 2.01 2.88 -33.11
N ALA A 19 3.01 2.22 -33.69
CA ALA A 19 4.31 2.04 -33.05
C ALA A 19 5.01 3.40 -32.79
N LEU A 20 4.94 4.33 -33.76
CA LEU A 20 5.47 5.68 -33.59
C LEU A 20 4.75 6.46 -32.50
N TYR A 21 3.42 6.35 -32.44
CA TYR A 21 2.62 6.93 -31.36
C TYR A 21 3.07 6.40 -29.99
N PHE A 22 3.23 5.08 -29.84
CA PHE A 22 3.69 4.49 -28.59
C PHE A 22 5.08 4.97 -28.19
N ALA A 23 6.01 5.08 -29.13
CA ALA A 23 7.34 5.62 -28.87
C ALA A 23 7.27 7.09 -28.42
N ALA A 24 6.46 7.92 -29.09
CA ALA A 24 6.28 9.32 -28.74
C ALA A 24 5.67 9.48 -27.33
N VAL A 25 4.63 8.69 -27.00
CA VAL A 25 4.01 8.70 -25.66
C VAL A 25 5.00 8.20 -24.60
N ALA A 26 5.75 7.13 -24.87
CA ALA A 26 6.77 6.63 -23.95
C ALA A 26 7.80 7.72 -23.62
N LEU A 27 8.35 8.39 -24.64
CA LEU A 27 9.32 9.45 -24.47
C LEU A 27 8.75 10.63 -23.70
N ALA A 28 7.53 11.08 -24.01
CA ALA A 28 6.88 12.17 -23.31
C ALA A 28 6.63 11.85 -21.82
N VAL A 29 6.16 10.63 -21.53
CA VAL A 29 5.90 10.16 -20.15
C VAL A 29 7.20 10.03 -19.36
N VAL A 30 8.23 9.42 -19.94
CA VAL A 30 9.54 9.27 -19.29
C VAL A 30 10.18 10.64 -19.06
N HIS A 31 10.11 11.55 -20.03
CA HIS A 31 10.60 12.92 -19.86
C HIS A 31 9.87 13.63 -18.71
N GLY A 32 8.54 13.53 -18.65
CA GLY A 32 7.75 14.06 -17.53
C GLY A 32 8.21 13.51 -16.18
N LEU A 33 8.40 12.20 -16.08
CA LEU A 33 8.90 11.55 -14.86
C LEU A 33 10.30 12.02 -14.46
N VAL A 34 11.22 12.13 -15.42
CA VAL A 34 12.60 12.58 -15.18
C VAL A 34 12.64 14.02 -14.69
N VAL A 35 11.86 14.91 -15.31
CA VAL A 35 11.77 16.33 -14.91
C VAL A 35 11.18 16.49 -13.51
N LEU A 36 10.22 15.66 -13.15
CA LEU A 36 9.54 15.70 -11.86
C LEU A 36 10.24 14.87 -10.78
N TRP A 37 11.28 14.10 -11.13
CA TRP A 37 11.88 13.14 -10.23
C TRP A 37 12.54 13.81 -9.02
N PRO A 38 12.37 13.27 -7.79
CA PRO A 38 13.04 13.81 -6.61
C PRO A 38 14.55 13.57 -6.73
N GLY A 39 15.37 14.62 -6.56
CA GLY A 39 16.82 14.46 -6.45
C GLY A 39 17.69 15.18 -7.48
N GLN A 40 17.24 16.28 -8.09
CA GLN A 40 18.14 17.17 -8.84
C GLN A 40 18.77 18.22 -7.89
N GLY A 41 19.45 17.74 -6.84
CA GLY A 41 20.30 18.60 -6.01
C GLY A 41 21.69 18.68 -6.66
N GLY A 42 22.17 19.89 -6.92
CA GLY A 42 23.58 20.15 -7.24
C GLY A 42 24.54 19.72 -6.12
N PRO A 43 25.86 19.89 -6.30
CA PRO A 43 26.90 19.17 -5.55
C PRO A 43 26.71 19.28 -4.04
N GLU A 44 26.66 18.11 -3.42
CA GLU A 44 26.55 17.89 -1.98
C GLU A 44 27.65 18.67 -1.24
N ALA A 45 27.26 19.63 -0.40
CA ALA A 45 28.18 20.29 0.52
C ALA A 45 28.62 19.26 1.58
N PRO A 46 29.92 19.17 1.93
CA PRO A 46 30.40 18.12 2.81
C PRO A 46 30.02 18.45 4.25
N GLY A 47 29.21 17.60 4.88
CA GLY A 47 28.98 17.69 6.32
C GLY A 47 27.71 17.04 6.80
N GLN A 48 27.62 15.71 6.76
CA GLN A 48 26.84 14.97 7.74
C GLN A 48 27.47 13.60 7.96
N GLU A 49 28.24 13.50 9.04
CA GLU A 49 28.89 12.29 9.49
C GLU A 49 27.85 11.21 9.78
N THR A 50 27.82 10.16 8.95
CA THR A 50 27.25 8.88 9.35
C THR A 50 28.21 8.27 10.38
N SER A 51 27.82 8.30 11.65
CA SER A 51 28.50 7.58 12.73
C SER A 51 28.54 6.09 12.40
N ALA A 52 29.71 5.64 11.96
CA ALA A 52 30.02 4.25 11.73
C ALA A 52 30.34 3.57 13.08
N ALA A 53 29.55 2.56 13.44
CA ALA A 53 29.95 1.55 14.42
C ALA A 53 29.94 0.17 13.74
N HIS A 54 31.14 -0.40 13.65
CA HIS A 54 31.53 -1.69 13.05
C HIS A 54 31.22 -2.85 14.06
N PRO A 55 31.46 -4.16 13.77
CA PRO A 55 30.50 -5.24 13.92
C PRO A 55 30.87 -6.22 15.07
N ASP A 56 29.97 -7.18 15.23
CA ASP A 56 29.94 -8.36 16.09
C ASP A 56 31.22 -9.23 16.14
N GLN A 57 31.52 -9.82 17.32
CA GLN A 57 32.01 -11.21 17.51
C GLN A 57 32.34 -11.56 18.99
N GLY A 58 31.79 -12.69 19.48
CA GLY A 58 32.54 -13.62 20.36
C GLY A 58 31.86 -14.21 21.62
N SER A 59 31.29 -15.42 21.47
CA SER A 59 31.49 -16.64 22.30
C SER A 59 31.17 -16.72 23.82
N GLU A 60 30.19 -17.59 24.13
CA GLU A 60 30.22 -18.72 25.10
C GLU A 60 29.96 -18.55 26.63
N ALA A 61 28.84 -19.17 27.05
CA ALA A 61 28.54 -19.95 28.28
C ALA A 61 28.68 -19.36 29.71
N ALA A 62 27.58 -19.36 30.48
CA ALA A 62 27.35 -20.16 31.72
C ALA A 62 26.14 -19.66 32.57
N VAL A 63 25.62 -20.57 33.40
CA VAL A 63 24.30 -20.69 34.09
C VAL A 63 24.19 -19.88 35.43
N PRO A 64 22.98 -19.59 36.00
CA PRO A 64 22.71 -18.61 37.06
C PRO A 64 22.61 -19.21 38.49
N PRO A 65 22.36 -18.42 39.56
CA PRO A 65 21.02 -18.23 40.18
C PRO A 65 20.82 -16.78 40.72
N GLY A 66 19.68 -16.21 41.14
CA GLY A 66 18.50 -16.64 41.89
C GLY A 66 18.22 -15.57 42.99
N ALA A 67 16.94 -15.31 43.31
CA ALA A 67 16.39 -14.46 44.41
C ALA A 67 16.43 -12.92 44.17
N SER A 68 15.48 -12.06 44.58
CA SER A 68 14.18 -12.12 45.28
C SER A 68 13.68 -10.67 45.48
N GLY A 69 12.37 -10.44 45.67
CA GLY A 69 11.81 -9.17 46.19
C GLY A 69 10.74 -8.56 45.26
N ILE A 70 9.45 -8.92 45.27
CA ILE A 70 8.34 -8.46 46.15
C ILE A 70 8.36 -7.00 46.65
N GLU A 71 7.15 -6.41 46.61
CA GLU A 71 6.63 -5.14 47.16
C GLU A 71 6.62 -3.94 46.19
N ALA A 72 5.50 -3.41 45.69
CA ALA A 72 4.20 -2.96 46.25
C ALA A 72 4.16 -1.48 46.64
N ALA A 73 2.98 -0.89 46.37
CA ALA A 73 2.41 0.38 46.85
C ALA A 73 3.03 1.69 46.31
N MET A 74 2.27 2.52 45.57
CA MET A 74 1.22 3.43 46.06
C MET A 74 1.69 4.30 47.24
N THR A 75 1.70 5.62 47.07
CA THR A 75 0.96 6.67 47.82
C THR A 75 1.39 8.04 47.22
N SER A 76 0.46 8.90 46.80
CA SER A 76 -0.05 10.08 47.54
C SER A 76 1.01 11.18 47.68
N ASP A 77 0.80 12.48 47.56
CA ASP A 77 -0.37 13.33 47.38
C ASP A 77 0.15 14.79 47.44
N VAL A 78 -0.74 15.76 47.21
CA VAL A 78 -0.78 17.07 47.92
C VAL A 78 0.08 18.26 47.44
N LEU A 79 -0.67 19.20 46.85
CA LEU A 79 -0.76 20.68 47.04
C LEU A 79 0.48 21.55 46.86
N GLY A 80 0.42 22.53 45.96
CA GLY A 80 -0.06 23.92 46.23
C GLY A 80 1.16 24.84 46.08
N SER A 81 1.14 26.11 45.69
CA SER A 81 0.14 27.17 45.53
C SER A 81 0.92 28.41 45.02
N ASP A 82 0.22 29.32 44.32
CA ASP A 82 0.45 30.77 44.18
C ASP A 82 1.74 31.31 43.52
N LEU A 83 1.70 32.09 42.42
CA LEU A 83 1.22 33.47 42.16
C LEU A 83 2.24 34.60 42.48
N ALA A 84 2.27 35.58 41.56
CA ALA A 84 2.91 36.92 41.56
C ALA A 84 4.39 36.97 41.09
N VAL A 85 4.70 37.51 39.90
CA VAL A 85 4.83 38.95 39.53
C VAL A 85 6.05 39.62 40.17
N THR A 86 6.99 40.12 39.34
CA THR A 86 7.40 41.54 39.26
C THR A 86 8.45 41.74 38.13
N GLU A 87 8.30 42.87 37.43
CA GLU A 87 9.13 43.40 36.34
C GLU A 87 10.54 43.85 36.77
N GLY A 88 11.43 44.07 35.79
CA GLY A 88 12.61 44.93 35.97
C GLY A 88 13.68 44.78 34.87
N GLU A 89 13.59 45.60 33.82
CA GLU A 89 14.72 45.98 32.94
C GLU A 89 15.47 47.17 33.59
N PRO A 90 16.77 47.43 33.34
CA PRO A 90 17.14 48.29 32.21
C PRO A 90 18.52 48.04 31.53
N ARG A 91 18.63 48.68 30.35
CA ARG A 91 19.74 48.86 29.39
C ARG A 91 21.03 49.54 29.92
N GLY A 92 22.11 49.32 29.15
CA GLY A 92 23.19 50.29 28.84
C GLY A 92 24.15 49.68 27.78
N SER A 93 24.17 50.12 26.51
CA SER A 93 24.89 51.26 25.89
C SER A 93 26.42 51.12 25.91
N ASP A 94 27.04 50.82 24.75
CA ASP A 94 27.93 51.75 23.97
C ASP A 94 29.41 51.66 24.42
N LEU A 95 30.50 51.83 23.66
CA LEU A 95 30.88 52.07 22.25
C LEU A 95 32.43 51.92 22.17
N VAL A 96 32.95 51.48 21.02
CA VAL A 96 34.22 51.90 20.32
C VAL A 96 35.62 51.68 20.96
N GLY A 97 36.55 51.13 20.17
CA GLY A 97 38.00 51.15 20.42
C GLY A 97 38.85 50.50 19.32
N GLU A 98 39.79 51.28 18.77
CA GLU A 98 40.46 51.17 17.46
C GLU A 98 41.79 50.37 17.41
N ALA A 99 42.10 49.85 16.20
CA ALA A 99 43.42 49.62 15.54
C ALA A 99 44.51 48.65 16.08
N GLY A 100 45.05 47.84 15.14
CA GLY A 100 46.50 47.53 15.11
C GLY A 100 46.99 46.18 14.54
N LYS A 101 47.16 46.09 13.20
CA LYS A 101 48.32 45.52 12.46
C LYS A 101 48.72 44.03 12.63
N LYS A 102 48.70 43.26 11.52
CA LYS A 102 49.90 42.63 10.89
C LYS A 102 49.59 41.88 9.58
N GLU A 103 50.52 42.03 8.64
CA GLU A 103 50.65 41.40 7.33
C GLU A 103 50.89 39.88 7.43
N ASP A 104 50.37 39.08 6.47
CA ASP A 104 51.20 38.40 5.45
C ASP A 104 50.38 37.47 4.52
N LYS A 105 50.53 37.73 3.20
CA LYS A 105 50.70 36.74 2.11
C LYS A 105 49.57 35.74 1.76
N LYS A 106 48.99 35.89 0.55
CA LYS A 106 49.45 35.21 -0.70
C LYS A 106 48.31 34.91 -1.69
N LYS A 107 48.40 35.51 -2.90
CA LYS A 107 47.85 35.11 -4.23
C LYS A 107 46.31 35.04 -4.36
N GLN A 108 45.64 35.51 -5.41
CA GLN A 108 46.02 35.94 -6.76
C GLN A 108 44.79 36.69 -7.31
N ASP A 109 44.99 37.89 -7.84
CA ASP A 109 43.92 38.74 -8.38
C ASP A 109 43.96 38.73 -9.92
N GLU A 110 42.76 38.84 -10.50
CA GLU A 110 42.41 39.41 -11.82
C GLU A 110 42.82 38.66 -13.10
N GLU A 111 41.85 38.26 -13.93
CA GLU A 111 41.30 39.16 -14.96
C GLU A 111 39.99 38.62 -15.58
N CYS A 112 39.16 39.58 -15.99
CA CYS A 112 37.79 39.51 -16.49
C CYS A 112 37.72 39.02 -17.95
N THR A 113 36.71 38.22 -18.28
CA THR A 113 36.14 38.23 -19.65
C THR A 113 34.64 38.04 -19.53
N ASP A 114 33.96 39.16 -19.31
CA ASP A 114 32.54 39.34 -19.60
C ASP A 114 32.34 39.12 -21.11
N GLY A 115 31.40 38.24 -21.43
CA GLY A 115 31.18 37.73 -22.77
C GLY A 115 29.81 37.07 -22.86
N GLN A 116 28.78 37.84 -22.49
CA GLN A 116 27.40 37.76 -22.98
C GLN A 116 26.96 36.36 -23.45
N GLU A 117 26.57 35.50 -22.52
CA GLU A 117 25.61 34.46 -22.88
C GLU A 117 24.31 35.18 -23.21
N GLU A 118 23.93 35.11 -24.49
CA GLU A 118 22.64 35.55 -25.01
C GLU A 118 21.51 34.93 -24.19
N GLN A 119 21.09 35.65 -23.15
CA GLN A 119 19.80 35.53 -22.50
C GLN A 119 18.73 35.89 -23.53
N ILE A 120 18.48 35.00 -24.50
CA ILE A 120 17.18 34.93 -25.18
C ILE A 120 16.26 34.20 -24.20
N THR A 121 15.97 34.87 -23.09
CA THR A 121 14.90 34.53 -22.17
C THR A 121 13.60 34.73 -22.93
N LEU A 122 13.17 33.68 -23.61
CA LEU A 122 11.96 33.63 -24.39
C LEU A 122 10.76 33.58 -23.44
N LEU A 123 10.44 34.75 -22.88
CA LEU A 123 9.15 35.37 -22.54
C LEU A 123 7.89 34.50 -22.25
N LEU A 124 8.02 33.25 -21.81
CA LEU A 124 6.91 32.42 -21.32
C LEU A 124 7.38 31.21 -20.48
N TYR A 125 8.47 31.37 -19.72
CA TYR A 125 8.79 30.44 -18.62
C TYR A 125 8.20 31.02 -17.34
N PHE A 126 6.93 30.71 -17.09
CA PHE A 126 6.37 30.83 -15.76
C PHE A 126 7.20 29.87 -14.89
N GLU A 127 8.05 30.38 -14.00
CA GLU A 127 8.73 29.59 -12.96
C GLU A 127 7.67 29.08 -11.97
N VAL A 128 6.81 28.17 -12.43
CA VAL A 128 5.98 27.38 -11.53
C VAL A 128 6.94 26.41 -10.87
N SER A 129 7.41 26.74 -9.67
CA SER A 129 7.92 25.71 -8.77
C SER A 129 6.70 24.90 -8.31
N PRO A 130 6.48 23.67 -8.81
CA PRO A 130 5.31 22.91 -8.41
C PRO A 130 5.38 22.64 -6.90
N THR A 131 4.28 22.89 -6.20
CA THR A 131 4.15 22.47 -4.81
C THR A 131 4.36 20.95 -4.70
N GLU A 132 4.81 20.47 -3.54
CA GLU A 132 5.13 19.04 -3.37
C GLU A 132 3.94 18.12 -3.73
N GLU A 133 2.72 18.55 -3.38
CA GLU A 133 1.47 17.87 -3.75
C GLU A 133 1.28 17.78 -5.27
N THR A 134 1.47 18.89 -5.97
CA THR A 134 1.32 18.95 -7.44
C THR A 134 2.36 18.08 -8.11
N ARG A 135 3.60 18.07 -7.60
CA ARG A 135 4.67 17.20 -8.11
C ARG A 135 4.30 15.73 -7.93
N LEU A 136 3.82 15.32 -6.75
CA LEU A 136 3.38 13.94 -6.50
C LEU A 136 2.21 13.53 -7.40
N LEU A 137 1.21 14.40 -7.56
CA LEU A 137 0.08 14.16 -8.46
C LEU A 137 0.54 13.95 -9.91
N LEU A 138 1.45 14.81 -10.39
CA LEU A 138 1.98 14.69 -11.75
C LEU A 138 2.81 13.40 -11.92
N ILE A 139 3.64 13.04 -10.93
CA ILE A 139 4.35 11.75 -10.91
C ILE A 139 3.36 10.59 -11.01
N CYS A 140 2.27 10.60 -10.24
CA CYS A 140 1.24 9.56 -10.28
C CYS A 140 0.56 9.50 -11.66
N MET A 141 0.22 10.65 -12.24
CA MET A 141 -0.40 10.74 -13.56
C MET A 141 0.51 10.14 -14.65
N PHE A 142 1.79 10.52 -14.68
CA PHE A 142 2.75 9.99 -15.66
C PHE A 142 3.07 8.51 -15.41
N ALA A 143 3.24 8.09 -14.15
CA ALA A 143 3.49 6.68 -13.81
C ALA A 143 2.28 5.80 -14.17
N GLY A 144 1.06 6.27 -13.94
CA GLY A 144 -0.17 5.61 -14.38
C GLY A 144 -0.28 5.52 -15.90
N ALA A 145 0.07 6.58 -16.61
CA ALA A 145 0.15 6.56 -18.08
C ALA A 145 1.16 5.52 -18.57
N LEU A 146 2.32 5.42 -17.91
CA LEU A 146 3.34 4.42 -18.23
C LEU A 146 2.82 3.00 -18.01
N GLY A 147 2.10 2.74 -16.91
CA GLY A 147 1.48 1.45 -16.64
C GLY A 147 0.47 1.04 -17.73
N GLY A 148 -0.43 1.97 -18.10
CA GLY A 148 -1.38 1.77 -19.19
C GLY A 148 -0.70 1.57 -20.55
N LEU A 149 0.42 2.25 -20.78
CA LEU A 149 1.25 2.08 -21.97
C LEU A 149 1.87 0.68 -22.02
N VAL A 150 2.43 0.17 -20.92
CA VAL A 150 2.99 -1.20 -20.86
C VAL A 150 1.91 -2.24 -21.18
N HIS A 151 0.70 -2.08 -20.66
CA HIS A 151 -0.44 -2.94 -21.01
C HIS A 151 -0.73 -2.88 -22.52
N ALA A 152 -0.81 -1.67 -23.07
CA ALA A 152 -1.09 -1.45 -24.49
C ALA A 152 -0.01 -2.08 -25.38
N LEU A 153 1.27 -1.89 -25.07
CA LEU A 153 2.41 -2.45 -25.81
C LEU A 153 2.40 -3.98 -25.78
N ARG A 154 2.20 -4.59 -24.60
CA ARG A 154 2.14 -6.04 -24.46
C ARG A 154 1.06 -6.64 -25.35
N SER A 155 -0.13 -6.07 -25.31
CA SER A 155 -1.27 -6.50 -26.12
C SER A 155 -1.01 -6.24 -27.62
N PHE A 156 -0.56 -5.04 -27.98
CA PHE A 156 -0.24 -4.69 -29.36
C PHE A 156 0.80 -5.62 -29.97
N PHE A 157 1.90 -5.90 -29.27
CA PHE A 157 2.95 -6.81 -29.72
C PHE A 157 2.39 -8.20 -30.04
N TRP A 158 1.58 -8.75 -29.14
CA TRP A 158 0.95 -10.05 -29.33
C TRP A 158 0.05 -10.07 -30.57
N TYR A 159 -0.88 -9.11 -30.69
CA TYR A 159 -1.86 -9.10 -31.78
C TYR A 159 -1.24 -8.71 -33.13
N ALA A 160 -0.27 -7.79 -33.15
CA ALA A 160 0.49 -7.42 -34.33
C ALA A 160 1.35 -8.60 -34.82
N GLY A 161 2.06 -9.27 -33.90
CA GLY A 161 2.88 -10.45 -34.22
C GLY A 161 2.06 -11.61 -34.78
N CYS A 162 0.89 -11.89 -34.21
CA CYS A 162 -0.01 -12.92 -34.70
C CYS A 162 -0.85 -12.51 -35.93
N ARG A 163 -0.68 -11.29 -36.47
CA ARG A 163 -1.48 -10.72 -37.58
C ARG A 163 -3.00 -10.76 -37.34
N LYS A 164 -3.40 -10.63 -36.07
CA LYS A 164 -4.80 -10.60 -35.61
C LYS A 164 -5.27 -9.19 -35.24
N LEU A 165 -4.41 -8.17 -35.43
CA LEU A 165 -4.73 -6.78 -35.13
C LEU A 165 -5.80 -6.24 -36.11
N VAL A 166 -6.89 -5.73 -35.55
CA VAL A 166 -8.01 -5.15 -36.30
C VAL A 166 -8.10 -3.64 -36.03
N VAL A 167 -8.60 -2.89 -37.01
CA VAL A 167 -8.60 -1.40 -36.95
C VAL A 167 -9.48 -0.84 -35.84
N SER A 168 -10.56 -1.54 -35.46
CA SER A 168 -11.43 -1.10 -34.36
C SER A 168 -10.73 -1.03 -33.01
N TRP A 169 -9.63 -1.78 -32.82
CA TRP A 169 -8.87 -1.78 -31.56
C TRP A 169 -7.91 -0.59 -31.44
N VAL A 170 -7.73 0.22 -32.50
CA VAL A 170 -6.85 1.40 -32.44
C VAL A 170 -7.33 2.38 -31.37
N GLY A 171 -8.65 2.63 -31.32
CA GLY A 171 -9.24 3.49 -30.29
C GLY A 171 -8.93 3.00 -28.89
N PHE A 172 -9.07 1.69 -28.66
CA PHE A 172 -8.71 1.05 -27.40
C PHE A 172 -7.24 1.36 -27.04
N TYR A 173 -6.29 1.02 -27.91
CA TYR A 173 -4.86 1.23 -27.63
C TYR A 173 -4.45 2.68 -27.37
N VAL A 174 -5.05 3.65 -28.08
CA VAL A 174 -4.77 5.08 -27.89
C VAL A 174 -5.37 5.60 -26.57
N THR A 175 -6.47 5.03 -26.12
CA THR A 175 -7.12 5.43 -24.86
C THR A 175 -6.47 4.84 -23.60
N LEU A 176 -5.73 3.73 -23.71
CA LEU A 176 -5.16 3.02 -22.55
C LEU A 176 -4.20 3.85 -21.68
N PRO A 177 -3.23 4.60 -22.24
CA PRO A 177 -2.37 5.47 -21.43
C PRO A 177 -3.16 6.59 -20.73
N ILE A 178 -4.18 7.14 -21.38
CA ILE A 178 -5.06 8.16 -20.80
C ILE A 178 -5.86 7.54 -19.65
N LEU A 179 -6.40 6.35 -19.85
CA LEU A 179 -7.16 5.64 -18.83
C LEU A 179 -6.29 5.34 -17.61
N GLY A 180 -5.06 4.86 -17.81
CA GLY A 180 -4.09 4.65 -16.73
C GLY A 180 -3.76 5.92 -15.96
N ALA A 181 -3.57 7.05 -16.64
CA ALA A 181 -3.33 8.35 -16.03
C ALA A 181 -4.54 8.83 -15.18
N THR A 182 -5.75 8.67 -15.71
CA THR A 182 -6.98 9.06 -15.01
C THR A 182 -7.23 8.20 -13.77
N LEU A 183 -7.08 6.87 -13.87
CA LEU A 183 -7.24 5.98 -12.72
C LEU A 183 -6.16 6.23 -11.66
N ALA A 184 -4.89 6.40 -12.05
CA ALA A 184 -3.84 6.74 -11.10
C ALA A 184 -4.11 8.06 -10.38
N THR A 185 -4.70 9.04 -11.07
CA THR A 185 -5.14 10.31 -10.45
C THR A 185 -6.24 10.06 -9.40
N VAL A 186 -7.25 9.24 -9.73
CA VAL A 186 -8.30 8.86 -8.77
C VAL A 186 -7.70 8.14 -7.56
N PHE A 187 -6.82 7.17 -7.77
CA PHE A 187 -6.15 6.46 -6.68
C PHE A 187 -5.29 7.37 -5.81
N TYR A 188 -4.55 8.32 -6.41
CA TYR A 188 -3.82 9.33 -5.67
C TYR A 188 -4.76 10.12 -4.76
N LEU A 189 -5.91 10.59 -5.27
CA LEU A 189 -6.90 11.32 -4.47
C LEU A 189 -7.49 10.47 -3.34
N VAL A 190 -7.74 9.18 -3.58
CA VAL A 190 -8.27 8.25 -2.56
C VAL A 190 -7.22 7.99 -1.45
N LEU A 191 -5.96 7.74 -1.82
CA LEU A 191 -4.85 7.57 -0.88
C LEU A 191 -4.62 8.85 -0.08
N ARG A 192 -4.62 10.00 -0.76
CA ARG A 192 -4.40 11.32 -0.14
C ARG A 192 -5.57 11.77 0.72
N GLY A 193 -6.79 11.36 0.38
CA GLY A 193 -8.00 11.60 1.15
C GLY A 193 -8.08 10.79 2.45
N GLY A 194 -7.07 9.97 2.77
CA GLY A 194 -6.99 9.20 4.01
C GLY A 194 -7.82 7.92 4.00
N PHE A 195 -8.20 7.42 2.82
CA PHE A 195 -9.07 6.25 2.71
C PHE A 195 -8.37 4.93 3.08
N PHE A 196 -7.03 4.88 3.02
CA PHE A 196 -6.26 3.65 3.20
C PHE A 196 -5.30 3.65 4.41
N GLU A 197 -4.90 4.82 4.91
CA GLU A 197 -4.28 5.06 6.23
C GLU A 197 -3.91 6.54 6.30
N ALA A 198 -3.93 7.14 7.49
CA ALA A 198 -3.59 8.55 7.68
C ALA A 198 -2.07 8.77 7.56
N GLN A 199 -1.54 8.86 6.34
CA GLN A 199 -0.18 9.38 6.14
C GLN A 199 -0.16 10.90 6.30
N SER A 200 0.60 11.37 7.28
CA SER A 200 0.83 12.78 7.61
C SER A 200 1.68 13.49 6.54
N GLY A 201 1.09 14.43 5.79
CA GLY A 201 1.82 15.39 4.94
C GLY A 201 2.42 14.80 3.65
N ALA A 202 2.72 15.65 2.65
CA ALA A 202 3.34 15.20 1.38
C ALA A 202 4.85 15.03 1.52
N SER A 203 5.45 15.72 2.48
CA SER A 203 6.86 15.64 2.81
C SER A 203 7.27 14.27 3.37
N ALA A 204 6.35 13.53 4.02
CA ALA A 204 6.59 12.15 4.46
C ALA A 204 6.23 11.09 3.41
N ALA A 205 5.56 11.48 2.33
CA ALA A 205 5.13 10.57 1.27
C ALA A 205 6.30 10.28 0.31
N SER A 206 6.77 9.03 0.28
CA SER A 206 7.82 8.60 -0.65
C SER A 206 7.31 8.69 -2.11
N PRO A 207 7.91 9.53 -2.97
CA PRO A 207 7.50 9.67 -4.37
C PRO A 207 7.65 8.36 -5.16
N PHE A 208 8.60 7.52 -4.77
CA PHE A 208 8.86 6.21 -5.36
C PHE A 208 7.69 5.24 -5.12
N GLY A 209 7.13 5.26 -3.90
CA GLY A 209 5.98 4.41 -3.55
C GLY A 209 4.74 4.79 -4.35
N PHE A 210 4.45 6.10 -4.43
CA PHE A 210 3.33 6.63 -5.22
C PHE A 210 3.48 6.36 -6.71
N ALA A 211 4.68 6.51 -7.27
CA ALA A 211 4.97 6.17 -8.66
C ALA A 211 4.77 4.67 -8.93
N ALA A 212 5.29 3.80 -8.05
CA ALA A 212 5.15 2.35 -8.20
C ALA A 212 3.67 1.91 -8.14
N LEU A 213 2.92 2.39 -7.16
CA LEU A 213 1.48 2.10 -7.04
C LEU A 213 0.70 2.61 -8.26
N SER A 214 0.99 3.83 -8.72
CA SER A 214 0.33 4.41 -9.89
C SER A 214 0.62 3.63 -11.16
N ALA A 215 1.86 3.18 -11.35
CA ALA A 215 2.23 2.32 -12.49
C ALA A 215 1.48 0.98 -12.45
N LEU A 216 1.33 0.37 -11.26
CA LEU A 216 0.52 -0.85 -11.10
C LEU A 216 -0.95 -0.59 -11.42
N VAL A 217 -1.54 0.50 -10.92
CA VAL A 217 -2.93 0.90 -11.23
C VAL A 217 -3.12 1.04 -12.74
N GLY A 218 -2.19 1.67 -13.45
CA GLY A 218 -2.23 1.77 -14.90
C GLY A 218 -2.13 0.41 -15.61
N MET A 219 -1.21 -0.45 -15.17
CA MET A 219 -0.99 -1.77 -15.77
C MET A 219 -2.19 -2.72 -15.56
N PHE A 220 -2.82 -2.63 -14.39
CA PHE A 220 -3.92 -3.45 -13.92
C PHE A 220 -5.23 -2.64 -13.85
N THR A 221 -5.49 -1.84 -14.90
CA THR A 221 -6.67 -0.95 -15.01
C THR A 221 -7.98 -1.68 -14.64
N GLU A 222 -8.17 -2.90 -15.14
CA GLU A 222 -9.38 -3.70 -14.88
C GLU A 222 -9.53 -4.01 -13.39
N GLN A 223 -8.50 -4.62 -12.78
CA GLN A 223 -8.50 -4.96 -11.35
C GLN A 223 -8.59 -3.72 -10.47
N ALA A 224 -7.92 -2.63 -10.85
CA ALA A 224 -7.97 -1.37 -10.13
C ALA A 224 -9.38 -0.77 -10.12
N SER A 225 -10.10 -0.84 -11.25
CA SER A 225 -11.49 -0.38 -11.35
C SER A 225 -12.45 -1.26 -10.53
N GLU A 226 -12.23 -2.57 -10.51
CA GLU A 226 -13.01 -3.50 -9.67
C GLU A 226 -12.80 -3.21 -8.19
N LYS A 227 -11.57 -2.92 -7.76
CA LYS A 227 -11.30 -2.52 -6.38
C LYS A 227 -11.94 -1.19 -6.00
N LEU A 228 -11.88 -0.19 -6.86
CA LEU A 228 -12.61 1.07 -6.62
C LEU A 228 -14.12 0.83 -6.52
N LYS A 229 -14.67 -0.04 -7.35
CA LYS A 229 -16.09 -0.43 -7.29
C LYS A 229 -16.42 -1.12 -5.97
N GLU A 230 -15.65 -2.13 -5.56
CA GLU A 230 -15.85 -2.83 -4.27
C GLU A 230 -15.84 -1.85 -3.10
N ILE A 231 -14.92 -0.89 -3.13
CA ILE A 231 -14.81 0.17 -2.13
C ILE A 231 -16.06 1.06 -2.14
N ALA A 232 -16.45 1.57 -3.31
CA ALA A 232 -17.62 2.42 -3.44
C ALA A 232 -18.91 1.70 -3.01
N GLU A 233 -19.07 0.44 -3.39
CA GLU A 233 -20.20 -0.40 -2.98
C GLU A 233 -20.24 -0.60 -1.46
N LYS A 234 -19.10 -0.76 -0.79
CA LYS A 234 -19.04 -0.86 0.67
C LYS A 234 -19.35 0.46 1.36
N LEU A 235 -18.88 1.59 0.82
CA LEU A 235 -19.09 2.91 1.42
C LEU A 235 -20.51 3.43 1.24
N PHE A 236 -21.07 3.22 0.06
CA PHE A 236 -22.42 3.64 -0.30
C PHE A 236 -23.42 2.51 -0.21
N ALA A 237 -23.03 1.38 0.40
CA ALA A 237 -23.98 0.33 0.75
C ALA A 237 -25.08 0.97 1.57
N VAL A 238 -26.32 0.83 1.10
CA VAL A 238 -27.47 1.13 1.93
C VAL A 238 -27.33 0.26 3.16
N ALA A 239 -27.25 0.92 4.33
CA ALA A 239 -27.27 0.22 5.60
C ALA A 239 -28.42 -0.80 5.53
N PRO A 240 -28.16 -2.10 5.80
CA PRO A 240 -29.19 -3.12 5.74
C PRO A 240 -30.42 -2.60 6.49
N LYS A 241 -31.63 -2.72 5.89
CA LYS A 241 -32.86 -2.39 6.62
C LYS A 241 -32.80 -3.11 7.96
N GLY A 242 -32.93 -2.36 9.04
CA GLY A 242 -32.95 -2.90 10.39
C GLY A 242 -34.10 -3.90 10.56
N THR A 243 -33.86 -5.17 10.26
CA THR A 243 -33.98 -6.18 11.32
C THR A 243 -32.86 -5.88 12.30
N ASP A 244 -33.15 -5.91 13.60
CA ASP A 244 -32.28 -5.53 14.73
C ASP A 244 -30.95 -6.30 14.76
N GLN A 245 -30.09 -6.02 13.79
CA GLN A 245 -28.80 -6.64 13.53
C GLN A 245 -27.69 -5.68 13.96
N ALA A 246 -27.88 -5.03 15.11
CA ALA A 246 -26.75 -4.72 16.00
C ALA A 246 -26.04 -6.01 16.47
N GLY A 247 -26.59 -7.18 16.12
CA GLY A 247 -25.99 -8.49 16.28
C GLY A 247 -25.18 -9.04 15.09
N SER A 248 -25.21 -8.56 13.83
CA SER A 248 -24.67 -9.42 12.74
C SER A 248 -23.14 -9.62 12.73
N GLN A 249 -22.36 -8.75 13.39
CA GLN A 249 -20.94 -8.99 13.62
C GLN A 249 -20.66 -9.53 15.04
N ALA A 250 -21.66 -9.49 15.94
CA ALA A 250 -21.62 -10.10 17.27
C ALA A 250 -22.25 -11.51 17.33
N ASP A 251 -22.96 -11.94 16.29
CA ASP A 251 -23.72 -13.20 16.15
C ASP A 251 -23.15 -14.05 14.99
N ALA A 252 -22.03 -13.61 14.40
CA ALA A 252 -21.20 -14.49 13.57
C ALA A 252 -20.55 -15.53 14.49
N PRO A 253 -20.60 -16.82 14.12
CA PRO A 253 -20.01 -17.84 14.97
C PRO A 253 -18.50 -17.62 15.05
N ALA A 254 -17.91 -17.71 16.24
CA ALA A 254 -16.46 -17.73 16.41
C ALA A 254 -16.03 -19.16 16.70
N VAL A 255 -14.99 -19.64 16.02
CA VAL A 255 -14.42 -20.98 16.28
C VAL A 255 -13.11 -20.79 17.04
N THR A 256 -13.05 -21.28 18.27
CA THR A 256 -11.92 -21.06 19.18
C THR A 256 -10.98 -22.26 19.21
N ARG A 257 -11.54 -23.48 19.20
CA ARG A 257 -10.75 -24.71 19.31
C ARG A 257 -11.44 -25.87 18.62
N ILE A 258 -10.62 -26.80 18.13
CA ILE A 258 -11.05 -28.10 17.65
C ILE A 258 -10.24 -29.17 18.36
N ALA A 259 -10.92 -30.21 18.84
CA ALA A 259 -10.29 -31.33 19.52
C ALA A 259 -10.93 -32.64 19.09
N THR A 260 -10.11 -33.64 18.76
CA THR A 260 -10.55 -35.04 18.63
C THR A 260 -10.92 -35.62 20.00
N SER A 261 -11.41 -36.86 20.02
CA SER A 261 -11.60 -37.62 21.26
C SER A 261 -10.32 -37.77 22.11
N GLN A 262 -9.15 -37.63 21.49
CA GLN A 262 -7.84 -37.66 22.16
C GLN A 262 -7.37 -36.27 22.64
N GLY A 263 -8.14 -35.21 22.40
CA GLY A 263 -7.81 -33.84 22.82
C GLY A 263 -6.86 -33.07 21.91
N SER A 264 -6.36 -33.70 20.84
CA SER A 264 -5.51 -33.09 19.81
C SER A 264 -6.35 -32.45 18.69
N ASN A 265 -5.77 -31.51 17.94
CA ASN A 265 -6.37 -30.95 16.72
C ASN A 265 -5.85 -31.64 15.45
N GLN A 266 -5.47 -32.91 15.56
CA GLN A 266 -4.88 -33.69 14.46
C GLN A 266 -5.64 -34.98 14.25
N GLY A 267 -5.75 -35.44 13.00
CA GLY A 267 -6.42 -36.70 12.66
C GLY A 267 -6.03 -37.24 11.29
N SER A 268 -6.57 -38.40 10.93
CA SER A 268 -6.15 -39.14 9.74
C SER A 268 -6.61 -38.48 8.45
N VAL A 269 -5.74 -38.43 7.44
CA VAL A 269 -6.10 -38.03 6.06
C VAL A 269 -7.31 -38.80 5.51
N ARG A 270 -7.59 -40.02 6.00
CA ARG A 270 -8.76 -40.81 5.59
C ARG A 270 -10.09 -40.24 6.09
N GLY A 271 -10.07 -39.30 7.05
CA GLY A 271 -11.25 -38.81 7.74
C GLY A 271 -11.88 -39.86 8.66
N GLY A 272 -13.01 -39.51 9.27
CA GLY A 272 -13.75 -40.38 10.18
C GLY A 272 -13.50 -40.12 11.66
N ASP A 273 -12.62 -39.17 11.99
CA ASP A 273 -12.35 -38.80 13.38
C ASP A 273 -13.49 -37.95 13.94
N ALA A 274 -14.02 -38.36 15.10
CA ALA A 274 -14.98 -37.56 15.83
C ALA A 274 -14.27 -36.35 16.47
N VAL A 275 -14.77 -35.16 16.16
CA VAL A 275 -14.21 -33.89 16.61
C VAL A 275 -15.27 -33.04 17.32
N THR A 276 -14.83 -32.38 18.38
CA THR A 276 -15.57 -31.36 19.10
C THR A 276 -15.03 -30.00 18.70
N ILE A 277 -15.91 -29.14 18.23
CA ILE A 277 -15.62 -27.77 17.80
C ILE A 277 -16.19 -26.85 18.88
N THR A 278 -15.32 -26.08 19.52
CA THR A 278 -15.67 -25.15 20.58
C THR A 278 -15.53 -23.73 20.09
N GLY A 279 -16.48 -22.88 20.47
CA GLY A 279 -16.61 -21.53 19.95
C GLY A 279 -17.68 -20.73 20.66
N THR A 280 -18.25 -19.76 19.97
CA THR A 280 -19.40 -18.98 20.42
C THR A 280 -20.33 -18.69 19.25
N GLY A 281 -21.62 -18.45 19.54
CA GLY A 281 -22.59 -18.02 18.55
C GLY A 281 -23.00 -19.09 17.53
N PHE A 282 -22.81 -20.38 17.83
CA PHE A 282 -23.34 -21.46 17.00
C PHE A 282 -24.87 -21.49 17.06
N LYS A 283 -25.49 -21.89 15.94
CA LYS A 283 -26.95 -22.03 15.83
C LYS A 283 -27.31 -23.43 15.35
N ASP A 284 -28.50 -23.88 15.68
CA ASP A 284 -29.01 -25.16 15.20
C ASP A 284 -29.10 -25.17 13.66
N GLY A 285 -28.66 -26.25 13.02
CA GLY A 285 -28.49 -26.33 11.57
C GLY A 285 -27.18 -25.75 11.02
N ALA A 286 -26.23 -25.39 11.88
CA ALA A 286 -24.89 -24.99 11.44
C ALA A 286 -24.18 -26.12 10.66
N THR A 287 -23.47 -25.73 9.61
CA THR A 287 -22.65 -26.64 8.78
C THR A 287 -21.17 -26.38 9.02
N VAL A 288 -20.36 -27.43 8.96
CA VAL A 288 -18.92 -27.37 9.22
C VAL A 288 -18.16 -27.78 7.97
N MET A 289 -17.08 -27.06 7.65
CA MET A 289 -16.17 -27.37 6.55
C MET A 289 -14.72 -27.43 7.03
N PHE A 290 -13.97 -28.41 6.55
CA PHE A 290 -12.53 -28.55 6.72
C PHE A 290 -11.86 -28.23 5.38
N GLY A 291 -11.26 -27.05 5.28
CA GLY A 291 -10.86 -26.45 4.00
C GLY A 291 -12.07 -26.33 3.09
N GLN A 292 -12.04 -27.08 1.98
CA GLN A 292 -13.13 -27.13 1.00
C GLN A 292 -14.05 -28.35 1.16
N GLN A 293 -13.77 -29.26 2.10
CA GLN A 293 -14.53 -30.50 2.29
C GLN A 293 -15.57 -30.34 3.40
N PRO A 294 -16.85 -30.67 3.16
CA PRO A 294 -17.88 -30.61 4.20
C PRO A 294 -17.67 -31.72 5.23
N ALA A 295 -17.76 -31.38 6.51
CA ALA A 295 -17.77 -32.39 7.58
C ALA A 295 -19.06 -33.21 7.51
N THR A 296 -19.00 -34.46 7.98
CA THR A 296 -20.17 -35.34 8.07
C THR A 296 -20.66 -35.41 9.52
N GLY A 297 -21.93 -35.75 9.72
CA GLY A 297 -22.48 -35.93 11.07
C GLY A 297 -22.42 -34.68 11.97
N ALA A 298 -22.34 -33.48 11.39
CA ALA A 298 -22.35 -32.23 12.16
C ALA A 298 -23.66 -32.13 12.97
N ARG A 299 -23.50 -32.00 14.28
CA ARG A 299 -24.60 -31.92 15.25
C ARG A 299 -24.36 -30.75 16.18
N PHE A 300 -25.32 -29.84 16.20
CA PHE A 300 -25.40 -28.77 17.17
C PHE A 300 -25.66 -29.36 18.58
N VAL A 301 -24.80 -29.02 19.53
CA VAL A 301 -24.96 -29.40 20.95
C VAL A 301 -25.51 -28.20 21.72
N ASP A 302 -24.82 -27.07 21.63
CA ASP A 302 -25.17 -25.79 22.21
C ASP A 302 -24.51 -24.64 21.43
N ASP A 303 -24.77 -23.39 21.84
CA ASP A 303 -24.25 -22.18 21.18
C ASP A 303 -22.72 -22.04 21.23
N THR A 304 -22.03 -22.90 21.98
CA THR A 304 -20.56 -22.94 22.08
C THR A 304 -19.95 -24.24 21.59
N THR A 305 -20.76 -25.25 21.25
CA THR A 305 -20.28 -26.61 20.96
C THR A 305 -20.99 -27.25 19.77
N ILE A 306 -20.21 -27.71 18.78
CA ILE A 306 -20.66 -28.57 17.68
C ILE A 306 -19.81 -29.85 17.68
N THR A 307 -20.44 -31.00 17.51
CA THR A 307 -19.73 -32.26 17.21
C THR A 307 -19.83 -32.56 15.74
N ALA A 308 -18.73 -32.99 15.10
CA ALA A 308 -18.72 -33.38 13.70
C ALA A 308 -17.75 -34.54 13.47
N VAL A 309 -17.77 -35.09 12.25
CA VAL A 309 -16.83 -36.12 11.79
C VAL A 309 -16.01 -35.56 10.63
N THR A 310 -14.68 -35.67 10.75
CA THR A 310 -13.76 -35.14 9.75
C THR A 310 -13.97 -35.83 8.39
N PRO A 311 -14.02 -35.07 7.28
CA PRO A 311 -14.05 -35.66 5.94
C PRO A 311 -12.69 -36.23 5.55
N ALA A 312 -12.66 -37.04 4.49
CA ALA A 312 -11.39 -37.45 3.89
C ALA A 312 -10.70 -36.24 3.24
N ALA A 313 -9.40 -36.09 3.47
CA ALA A 313 -8.56 -35.08 2.85
C ALA A 313 -7.75 -35.69 1.68
N THR A 314 -7.37 -34.85 0.72
CA THR A 314 -6.57 -35.29 -0.44
C THR A 314 -5.08 -35.41 -0.11
N ALA A 315 -4.61 -34.69 0.91
CA ALA A 315 -3.21 -34.67 1.33
C ALA A 315 -3.10 -34.34 2.83
N ALA A 316 -1.97 -34.70 3.44
CA ALA A 316 -1.61 -34.28 4.79
C ALA A 316 -1.31 -32.78 4.83
N GLY A 317 -1.55 -32.14 5.98
CA GLY A 317 -1.30 -30.72 6.22
C GLY A 317 -2.39 -30.02 7.02
N ALA A 318 -2.08 -28.79 7.43
CA ALA A 318 -3.01 -27.92 8.16
C ALA A 318 -4.10 -27.37 7.24
N VAL A 319 -5.34 -27.39 7.72
CA VAL A 319 -6.52 -26.86 7.02
C VAL A 319 -7.28 -25.87 7.90
N ASP A 320 -7.87 -24.87 7.27
CA ASP A 320 -8.81 -23.97 7.93
C ASP A 320 -10.10 -24.72 8.25
N VAL A 321 -10.73 -24.41 9.37
CA VAL A 321 -12.05 -24.95 9.70
C VAL A 321 -13.04 -23.82 9.78
N SER A 322 -14.18 -23.99 9.11
CA SER A 322 -15.23 -22.98 9.10
C SER A 322 -16.58 -23.53 9.51
N VAL A 323 -17.33 -22.71 10.22
CA VAL A 323 -18.71 -22.99 10.64
C VAL A 323 -19.61 -21.95 9.98
N VAL A 324 -20.65 -22.41 9.30
CA VAL A 324 -21.65 -21.57 8.65
C VAL A 324 -22.99 -21.81 9.33
N ASN A 325 -23.52 -20.77 9.98
CA ASN A 325 -24.84 -20.82 10.60
C ASN A 325 -25.96 -20.66 9.55
N PRO A 326 -27.19 -21.10 9.85
CA PRO A 326 -28.36 -20.69 9.08
C PRO A 326 -28.47 -19.16 9.07
N GLY A 327 -28.67 -18.57 7.89
CA GLY A 327 -28.59 -17.12 7.68
C GLY A 327 -27.28 -16.66 7.03
N GLY A 328 -26.29 -17.55 6.87
CA GLY A 328 -25.11 -17.31 6.05
C GLY A 328 -23.93 -16.64 6.75
N THR A 329 -24.00 -16.43 8.07
CA THR A 329 -22.84 -15.96 8.84
C THR A 329 -21.80 -17.07 8.99
N LYS A 330 -20.51 -16.72 8.88
CA LYS A 330 -19.40 -17.66 8.81
C LYS A 330 -18.30 -17.31 9.82
N GLY A 331 -17.89 -18.30 10.59
CA GLY A 331 -16.70 -18.28 11.44
C GLY A 331 -15.58 -19.11 10.85
N ILE A 332 -14.33 -18.67 10.99
CA ILE A 332 -13.16 -19.39 10.47
C ILE A 332 -12.09 -19.47 11.57
N LEU A 333 -11.60 -20.68 11.84
CA LEU A 333 -10.37 -20.93 12.56
C LEU A 333 -9.28 -21.30 11.54
N PRO A 334 -8.36 -20.39 11.21
CA PRO A 334 -7.28 -20.67 10.27
C PRO A 334 -6.35 -21.74 10.83
N GLN A 335 -5.95 -22.70 9.99
CA GLN A 335 -5.15 -23.86 10.37
C GLN A 335 -5.65 -24.60 11.63
N GLY A 336 -6.98 -24.63 11.81
CA GLY A 336 -7.62 -25.18 13.00
C GLY A 336 -7.50 -26.70 13.17
N PHE A 337 -7.16 -27.43 12.10
CA PHE A 337 -7.01 -28.88 12.11
C PHE A 337 -5.86 -29.34 11.22
N VAL A 338 -5.14 -30.39 11.62
CA VAL A 338 -4.01 -30.96 10.86
C VAL A 338 -4.30 -32.40 10.46
N TYR A 339 -4.20 -32.70 9.16
CA TYR A 339 -4.30 -34.06 8.65
C TYR A 339 -2.92 -34.73 8.61
N GLU A 340 -2.83 -35.98 9.12
CA GLU A 340 -1.63 -36.83 9.13
C GLU A 340 -1.87 -38.20 8.47
#